data_AF-A0A3M1CMA3-F1
#
_entry.id   AF-A0A3M1CMA3-F1
#
_cell.length_a   1.000
_cell.length_b   1.000
_cell.length_c   1.000
_cell.angle_alpha   90.00
_cell.angle_beta   90.00
_cell.angle_gamma   90.00
#
_symmetry.space_group_name_H-M   'P 1'
#
loop_
_entity.id
_entity.type
_entity.pdbx_description
1 polymer ?
#
loop_
_entity_poly.entity_id
_entity_poly.type
_entity_poly.pdbx_seq_one_letter_code
_entity_poly.pdbx_strand_id
1 'polypeptide(L)' 'MRAPWGSVDDVARCLGVSRDTVCRWTEARGMPPHKVGGLWKFKLGAVGDWMRDGGACSDDADRTGES' A
#
# COMPACT_ATOMS: atom_id res chain seq x y z
N MET A 1 21.96 -3.08 1.59
CA MET A 1 20.76 -2.91 0.74
C MET A 1 19.87 -1.84 1.35
N ARG A 2 19.77 -0.66 0.73
CA ARG A 2 18.97 0.46 1.26
C ARG A 2 17.51 0.11 1.04
N ALA A 3 16.76 -0.18 2.11
CA ALA A 3 15.32 -0.34 1.97
C ALA A 3 14.74 0.99 1.45
N PRO A 4 14.16 1.04 0.24
CA PRO A 4 13.57 2.26 -0.27
C PRO A 4 12.32 2.54 0.57
N TRP A 5 12.41 3.57 1.42
CA TRP A 5 11.25 4.12 2.09
C TRP A 5 10.48 4.91 1.05
N GLY A 6 9.30 4.42 0.67
CA GLY A 6 8.41 5.07 -0.28
C GLY A 6 7.37 5.93 0.44
N SER A 7 7.01 7.06 -0.15
CA SER A 7 5.81 7.80 0.21
C SER A 7 4.56 7.09 -0.33
N VAL A 8 3.36 7.54 0.06
CA VAL A 8 2.08 7.03 -0.49
C VAL A 8 2.10 6.99 -2.03
N ASP A 9 2.64 8.03 -2.66
CA ASP A 9 2.75 8.15 -4.13
C ASP A 9 3.72 7.13 -4.76
N ASP A 10 4.81 6.81 -4.07
CA ASP A 10 5.81 5.85 -4.53
C ASP A 10 5.25 4.42 -4.44
N VAL A 11 4.56 4.11 -3.35
CA VAL A 11 3.82 2.85 -3.16
C VAL A 11 2.73 2.70 -4.20
N ALA A 12 1.94 3.75 -4.43
CA ALA A 12 0.91 3.80 -5.46
C ALA A 12 1.49 3.49 -6.85
N ARG A 13 2.60 4.14 -7.23
CA ARG A 13 3.30 3.86 -8.51
C ARG A 13 3.88 2.46 -8.58
N CYS A 14 4.51 1.98 -7.51
CA CYS A 14 5.09 0.63 -7.47
C CYS A 14 4.05 -0.47 -7.64
N LEU A 15 2.83 -0.24 -7.16
CA LEU A 15 1.75 -1.21 -7.18
C LEU A 15 0.75 -0.99 -8.33
N GLY A 16 0.86 0.13 -9.04
CA GLY A 16 -0.08 0.50 -10.10
C GLY A 16 -1.47 0.91 -9.58
N VAL A 17 -1.59 1.27 -8.30
CA VAL A 17 -2.86 1.70 -7.69
C VAL A 17 -2.89 3.21 -7.52
N SER A 18 -4.07 3.77 -7.25
CA SER A 18 -4.24 5.19 -6.96
C SER A 18 -3.73 5.54 -5.56
N ARG A 19 -3.23 6.76 -5.37
CA ARG A 19 -2.87 7.31 -4.05
C ARG A 19 -4.04 7.23 -3.05
N ASP A 20 -5.26 7.37 -3.56
CA ASP A 20 -6.51 7.27 -2.79
C ASP A 20 -6.68 5.87 -2.17
N THR A 21 -6.47 4.81 -2.97
CA THR A 21 -6.47 3.40 -2.51
C THR A 21 -5.47 3.19 -1.37
N VAL A 22 -4.25 3.71 -1.51
CA VAL A 22 -3.20 3.59 -0.47
C VAL A 22 -3.58 4.36 0.80
N CYS A 23 -4.20 5.53 0.67
CA CYS A 23 -4.73 6.29 1.81
C CYS A 23 -5.83 5.49 2.52
N ARG A 24 -6.77 4.94 1.74
CA ARG A 24 -7.88 4.11 2.22
C ARG A 24 -7.38 2.83 2.91
N TRP A 25 -6.32 2.19 2.43
CA TRP A 25 -5.69 1.06 3.13
C TRP A 25 -5.01 1.46 4.43
N THR A 26 -4.40 2.65 4.47
CA THR A 26 -3.77 3.18 5.68
C THR A 26 -4.82 3.43 6.77
N GLU A 27 -5.99 3.98 6.40
CA GLU A 27 -7.07 4.30 7.34
C GLU A 27 -7.98 3.09 7.66
N ALA A 28 -8.40 2.32 6.66
CA ALA A 28 -9.37 1.24 6.82
C ALA A 28 -8.74 -0.10 7.23
N ARG A 29 -7.49 -0.34 6.86
CA ARG A 29 -6.82 -1.64 7.05
C ARG A 29 -5.58 -1.57 7.92
N GLY A 30 -5.23 -0.38 8.37
CA GLY A 30 -4.06 -0.15 9.20
C GLY A 30 -2.77 -0.64 8.53
N MET A 31 -2.65 -0.47 7.20
CA MET A 31 -1.42 -0.79 6.47
C MET A 31 -0.25 -0.17 7.24
N PRO A 32 0.75 -0.96 7.69
CA PRO A 32 1.68 -0.59 8.77
C PRO A 32 2.43 0.70 8.42
N PRO A 33 2.00 1.85 8.95
CA PRO A 33 2.43 3.11 8.41
C PRO A 33 3.53 3.65 9.33
N HIS A 34 4.75 3.76 8.82
CA HIS A 34 5.85 4.29 9.62
C HIS A 34 5.81 5.82 9.60
N LYS A 35 5.34 6.40 10.71
CA LYS A 35 5.29 7.86 10.86
C LYS A 35 6.70 8.40 11.14
N VAL A 36 7.30 9.08 10.17
CA VAL A 36 8.63 9.71 10.30
C VAL A 36 8.47 11.21 10.11
N GLY A 37 8.65 12.00 11.17
CA GLY A 37 8.55 13.46 11.13
C GLY A 37 7.17 13.99 10.75
N GLY A 38 6.11 13.23 11.04
CA GLY A 38 4.72 13.60 10.70
C GLY A 38 4.25 13.11 9.32
N LEU A 39 5.16 12.61 8.47
CA LEU A 39 4.81 12.00 7.19
C LEU A 39 4.72 10.48 7.32
N TRP A 40 3.73 9.90 6.63
CA TRP A 40 3.63 8.45 6.47
C TRP A 40 4.68 7.96 5.47
N LYS A 41 5.56 7.08 5.92
CA LYS A 41 6.51 6.34 5.10
C LYS A 41 6.16 4.86 5.13
N PHE A 42 6.30 4.23 3.99
CA PHE A 42 6.02 2.82 3.81
C PHE A 42 7.29 2.12 3.36
N LYS A 43 7.52 0.94 3.91
CA LYS A 43 8.63 0.10 3.49
C LYS A 43 8.08 -0.89 2.48
N LEU A 44 8.58 -0.87 1.25
CA LEU A 44 8.13 -1.76 0.17
C LEU A 44 8.11 -3.24 0.59
N GLY A 45 9.10 -3.69 1.36
CA GLY A 45 9.13 -5.06 1.88
C GLY A 45 8.02 -5.39 2.89
N ALA A 46 7.62 -4.42 3.72
CA ALA A 46 6.52 -4.61 4.68
C ALA A 46 5.15 -4.53 3.98
N VAL A 47 5.02 -3.65 2.99
CA VAL A 47 3.82 -3.56 2.15
C VAL A 47 3.63 -4.86 1.37
N GLY A 48 4.69 -5.42 0.79
CA GLY A 48 4.62 -6.69 0.06
C GLY A 48 4.22 -7.88 0.94
N ASP A 49 4.72 -7.94 2.19
CA ASP A 49 4.32 -8.98 3.15
C ASP A 49 2.86 -8.80 3.58
N TRP A 50 2.44 -7.57 3.89
CA TRP A 50 1.05 -7.23 4.20
C TRP A 50 0.08 -7.54 3.04
N MET A 51 0.51 -7.30 1.80
CA MET A 51 -0.25 -7.67 0.61
C MET A 51 -0.39 -9.18 0.49
N ARG A 52 0.68 -9.92 0.76
CA ARG A 52 0.68 -11.39 0.74
C ARG A 52 -0.23 -11.97 1.83
N ASP A 53 -0.36 -11.30 2.96
CA ASP A 53 -1.28 -11.64 4.04
C ASP A 53 -2.76 -11.33 3.69
N GLY A 54 -3.03 -10.80 2.49
CA GLY A 54 -4.38 -10.47 2.03
C GLY A 54 -4.82 -9.06 2.38
N GLY A 55 -3.91 -8.20 2.84
CA GLY A 55 -4.19 -6.81 3.19
C GLY A 55 -4.84 -6.02 2.05
N ALA A 56 -4.41 -6.23 0.80
CA ALA A 56 -4.96 -5.54 -0.38
C ALA A 56 -6.21 -6.20 -1.01
N CYS A 57 -6.58 -7.42 -0.57
CA CYS A 57 -7.48 -8.33 -1.29
C CYS A 57 -8.96 -7.87 -1.40
N SER A 58 -9.35 -6.69 -0.93
CA SER A 58 -10.73 -6.21 -1.10
C SER A 58 -10.88 -4.87 -1.83
N ASP A 59 -9.84 -4.37 -2.52
CA ASP A 59 -9.99 -3.29 -3.51
C ASP A 59 -10.06 -3.87 -4.95
N ASP A 60 -9.28 -4.92 -5.25
CA ASP A 60 -9.21 -5.54 -6.58
C ASP A 60 -10.43 -6.39 -6.98
N ALA A 61 -11.34 -6.66 -6.04
CA ALA A 61 -12.53 -7.48 -6.32
C ALA A 61 -13.58 -6.80 -7.22
N ASP A 62 -13.42 -5.51 -7.55
CA ASP A 62 -14.38 -4.75 -8.36
C ASP A 62 -13.98 -4.61 -9.84
N ARG A 63 -12.80 -5.06 -10.29
CA ARG A 63 -12.39 -4.94 -11.71
C ARG A 63 -11.77 -6.17 -12.37
N THR A 64 -12.08 -7.37 -11.87
CA THR A 64 -11.93 -8.62 -12.65
C THR A 64 -13.30 -9.26 -12.80
N GLY A 65 -14.11 -8.63 -13.64
CA GLY A 65 -15.09 -9.35 -14.45
C GLY A 65 -14.58 -9.30 -15.88
N GLU A 66 -13.90 -10.34 -16.34
CA GLU A 66 -13.99 -10.83 -17.72
C GLU A 66 -13.64 -12.33 -17.75
N SER A 67 -14.69 -13.16 -17.75
CA SER A 67 -14.80 -14.35 -18.59
C SER A 67 -16.25 -14.52 -18.99
#